data_AF-A0A920CH73-F1
#
_entry.id   AF-A0A920CH73-F1
#
_cell.length_a   1.000
_cell.length_b   1.000
_cell.length_c   1.000
_cell.angle_alpha   90.00
_cell.angle_beta   90.00
_cell.angle_gamma   90.00
#
_symmetry.space_group_name_H-M   'P 1'
#
loop_
_entity.id
_entity.type
_entity.pdbx_description
1 polymer ?
#
loop_
_entity_poly.entity_id
_entity_poly.type
_entity_poly.pdbx_seq_one_letter_code
_entity_poly.pdbx_strand_id
1 'polypeptide(L)' 'MALVRRRCRLRYLLARAKMTQAELSRRTGYSPQQISNWVNDREHMNYESAATVAYVLSCHMEELYELEWI' A
#
# COMPACT_ATOMS: atom_id res chain seq x y z
N MET A 1 20.73 -10.05 10.47
CA MET A 1 19.27 -10.04 10.35
C MET A 1 18.85 -8.74 9.71
N ALA A 2 18.22 -8.83 8.54
CA ALA A 2 17.64 -7.72 7.81
C ALA A 2 16.13 -7.96 7.66
N LEU A 3 15.35 -6.89 7.81
CA LEU A 3 13.91 -6.92 7.58
C LEU A 3 13.64 -6.64 6.09
N VAL A 4 12.89 -7.51 5.43
CA VAL A 4 12.52 -7.34 4.02
C VAL A 4 11.00 -7.28 3.81
N ARG A 5 10.59 -6.47 2.84
CA ARG A 5 9.20 -6.41 2.37
C ARG A 5 8.97 -7.51 1.34
N ARG A 6 7.91 -8.27 1.55
CA ARG A 6 7.39 -9.28 0.62
C ARG A 6 6.14 -8.73 -0.06
N ARG A 7 5.05 -9.48 -0.04
CA ARG A 7 3.80 -9.19 -0.74
C ARG A 7 3.15 -7.90 -0.22
N CYS A 8 2.67 -7.06 -1.12
CA CYS A 8 1.85 -5.90 -0.82
C CYS A 8 0.44 -6.34 -0.41
N ARG A 9 -0.03 -5.81 0.71
CA ARG A 9 -1.35 -6.08 1.29
C ARG A 9 -2.37 -5.00 0.95
N LEU A 10 -2.04 -4.06 0.05
CA LEU A 10 -2.90 -2.92 -0.27
C LEU A 10 -4.31 -3.36 -0.73
N ARG A 11 -4.42 -4.44 -1.52
CA ARG A 11 -5.72 -4.99 -1.94
C ARG A 11 -6.61 -5.35 -0.75
N TYR A 12 -6.02 -6.04 0.23
CA TYR A 12 -6.71 -6.48 1.44
C TYR A 12 -7.10 -5.29 2.31
N LEU A 13 -6.20 -4.32 2.49
CA LEU A 13 -6.45 -3.12 3.30
C LEU A 13 -7.54 -2.23 2.69
N LEU A 14 -7.55 -2.09 1.35
CA LEU A 14 -8.63 -1.40 0.63
C LEU A 14 -9.98 -2.07 0.86
N ALA A 15 -10.06 -3.39 0.77
CA ALA A 15 -11.29 -4.15 1.04
C ALA A 15 -11.76 -3.97 2.49
N ARG A 16 -10.85 -4.08 3.47
CA ARG A 16 -11.13 -3.84 4.90
C ARG A 16 -11.65 -2.43 5.15
N ALA A 17 -11.08 -1.42 4.48
CA ALA A 17 -11.51 -0.03 4.57
C ALA A 17 -12.76 0.31 3.74
N LYS A 18 -13.34 -0.67 3.02
CA LYS A 18 -14.42 -0.46 2.03
C LYS A 18 -14.10 0.65 1.02
N MET A 19 -12.83 0.74 0.62
CA MET A 19 -12.29 1.77 -0.26
C MET A 19 -11.90 1.18 -1.62
N THR A 20 -12.22 1.87 -2.71
CA THR A 20 -11.81 1.46 -4.06
C THR A 20 -10.43 2.03 -4.42
N GLN A 21 -9.74 1.45 -5.40
CA GLN A 21 -8.48 2.01 -5.92
C GLN A 21 -8.67 3.44 -6.47
N ALA A 22 -9.81 3.71 -7.11
CA ALA A 22 -10.15 5.04 -7.62
C ALA A 22 -10.36 6.06 -6.50
N GLU A 23 -10.95 5.65 -5.38
CA GLU A 23 -11.07 6.50 -4.19
C GLU A 23 -9.71 6.79 -3.56
N LEU A 24 -8.85 5.77 -3.43
CA LEU A 24 -7.48 5.98 -2.96
C LEU A 24 -6.70 6.94 -3.87
N SER A 25 -6.87 6.82 -5.20
CA SER A 25 -6.26 7.72 -6.19
C SER A 25 -6.66 9.17 -5.93
N ARG A 26 -7.96 9.45 -5.78
CA ARG A 26 -8.47 10.80 -5.49
C ARG A 26 -7.93 11.37 -4.16
N ARG A 27 -7.84 10.53 -3.13
CA ARG A 27 -7.40 10.96 -1.79
C ARG A 27 -5.90 11.21 -1.68
N THR A 28 -5.10 10.45 -2.45
CA THR A 28 -3.63 10.51 -2.37
C THR A 28 -3.00 11.35 -3.48
N GLY A 29 -3.72 11.60 -4.58
CA GLY A 29 -3.18 12.22 -5.78
C GLY A 29 -2.36 11.27 -6.66
N TYR A 30 -2.14 10.01 -6.25
CA TYR A 30 -1.45 9.03 -7.08
C TYR A 30 -2.32 8.57 -8.24
N SER A 31 -1.70 8.32 -9.39
CA SER A 31 -2.42 7.87 -10.58
C SER A 31 -3.08 6.51 -10.34
N PRO A 32 -4.23 6.21 -10.99
CA PRO A 32 -4.84 4.89 -10.92
C PRO A 32 -3.88 3.77 -11.36
N GLN A 33 -3.00 4.05 -12.32
CA GLN A 33 -1.98 3.12 -12.78
C GLN A 33 -0.97 2.81 -11.66
N GLN A 34 -0.50 3.82 -10.93
CA GLN A 34 0.44 3.65 -9.83
C GLN A 34 -0.16 2.80 -8.70
N ILE A 35 -1.42 3.08 -8.34
CA ILE A 35 -2.13 2.28 -7.33
C ILE A 35 -2.32 0.84 -7.81
N SER A 36 -2.66 0.64 -9.09
CA SER A 36 -2.79 -0.69 -9.69
C SER A 36 -1.45 -1.44 -9.66
N ASN A 37 -0.32 -0.78 -9.93
CA ASN A 37 1.01 -1.38 -9.83
C ASN A 37 1.28 -1.88 -8.40
N TRP A 38 0.99 -1.08 -7.37
CA TRP A 38 1.14 -1.47 -5.98
C TRP A 38 0.20 -2.62 -5.58
N VAL A 39 -1.07 -2.54 -5.95
CA VAL A 39 -2.08 -3.58 -5.64
C VAL A 39 -1.75 -4.93 -6.26
N ASN A 40 -1.01 -4.94 -7.37
CA ASN A 40 -0.63 -6.14 -8.10
C ASN A 40 0.85 -6.53 -7.92
N ASP A 41 1.53 -6.01 -6.88
CA ASP A 41 2.93 -6.35 -6.56
C ASP A 41 3.93 -6.11 -7.69
N ARG A 42 3.63 -5.21 -8.63
CA ARG A 42 4.55 -4.87 -9.72
C ARG A 42 5.66 -3.92 -9.28
N GLU A 43 5.34 -3.07 -8.30
CA GLU A 43 6.24 -2.07 -7.74
C GLU A 43 6.01 -1.95 -6.23
N HIS A 44 7.09 -1.68 -5.49
CA HIS A 44 6.98 -1.31 -4.08
C HIS A 44 6.78 0.21 -3.95
N MET A 45 5.96 0.61 -2.99
CA MET A 45 5.89 2.01 -2.55
C MET A 45 7.25 2.43 -2.01
N ASN A 46 7.66 3.67 -2.29
CA ASN A 46 8.70 4.32 -1.51
C ASN A 46 8.16 4.70 -0.11
N TYR A 47 9.01 5.30 0.71
CA TYR A 47 8.65 5.66 2.08
C TYR A 47 7.48 6.66 2.13
N GLU A 48 7.55 7.73 1.33
CA GLU A 48 6.57 8.80 1.28
C GLU A 48 5.19 8.30 0.80
N SER A 49 5.17 7.45 -0.22
CA SER A 49 3.94 6.81 -0.71
C SER A 49 3.33 5.86 0.31
N ALA A 50 4.15 5.04 0.96
CA ALA A 50 3.67 4.15 2.00
C ALA A 50 3.09 4.92 3.19
N ALA A 51 3.75 5.98 3.66
CA ALA A 51 3.26 6.84 4.73
C ALA A 51 1.92 7.50 4.37
N THR A 52 1.81 8.03 3.14
CA THR A 52 0.59 8.67 2.65
C THR A 52 -0.57 7.69 2.57
N VAL A 53 -0.34 6.49 2.02
CA VAL A 53 -1.38 5.46 1.91
C VAL A 53 -1.78 4.93 3.28
N ALA A 54 -0.84 4.71 4.19
CA ALA A 54 -1.10 4.28 5.55
C ALA A 54 -1.97 5.29 6.31
N TYR A 55 -1.66 6.59 6.17
CA TYR A 55 -2.47 7.68 6.73
C TYR A 55 -3.91 7.65 6.20
N VAL A 56 -4.09 7.58 4.87
CA VAL A 56 -5.43 7.55 4.24
C VAL A 56 -6.25 6.32 4.64
N LEU A 57 -5.59 5.17 4.83
CA LEU A 57 -6.23 3.92 5.24
C LEU A 57 -6.35 3.76 6.75
N SER A 58 -5.82 4.72 7.53
CA SER A 58 -5.78 4.65 9.00
C SER A 58 -5.18 3.34 9.51
N CYS A 59 -4.04 2.94 8.93
CA CYS A 59 -3.29 1.75 9.31
C CYS A 59 -1.81 2.08 9.53
N HIS A 60 -1.06 1.12 10.07
CA HIS A 60 0.39 1.25 10.19
C HIS A 60 1.07 0.92 8.84
N MET A 61 2.25 1.51 8.57
CA MET A 61 2.99 1.26 7.33
C MET A 61 3.42 -0.20 7.21
N GLU A 62 3.72 -0.83 8.33
CA GLU A 62 4.08 -2.23 8.47
C GLU A 62 2.93 -3.16 8.05
N GLU A 63 1.68 -2.69 8.08
CA GLU A 63 0.54 -3.48 7.60
C GLU A 63 0.46 -3.52 6.07
N LEU A 64 1.09 -2.58 5.34
CA LEU A 64 1.03 -2.50 3.88
C LEU A 64 1.78 -3.64 3.18
N TYR A 65 2.68 -4.32 3.90
CA TYR A 65 3.49 -5.41 3.37
C TYR A 65 3.53 -6.58 4.34
N GLU A 66 3.72 -7.78 3.80
CA GLU A 66 4.22 -8.90 4.58
C GLU A 66 5.71 -8.66 4.86
N LEU A 67 6.11 -8.79 6.12
CA LEU A 67 7.48 -8.53 6.58
C LEU A 67 8.13 -9.85 7.02
N GLU A 68 9.35 -10.09 6.54
CA GLU A 68 10.12 -11.30 6.86
C GLU A 68 11.54 -10.92 7.32
N TRP A 69 12.06 -11.65 8.30
CA TRP A 69 13.44 -11.52 8.77
C TRP A 69 14.33 -12.53 8.07
N ILE A 70 15.39 -12.06 7.40
CA ILE A 70 16.39 -12.89 6.73
C ILE A 70 17.81 -12.58 7.21
#